data_AF-A0A7X8GX40-F1
#
_entry.id   AF-A0A7X8GX40-F1
#
_cell.length_a   1.000
_cell.length_b   1.000
_cell.length_c   1.000
_cell.angle_alpha   90.00
_cell.angle_beta   90.00
_cell.angle_gamma   90.00
#
_symmetry.space_group_name_H-M   'P 1'
#
loop_
_entity.id
_entity.type
_entity.pdbx_description
1 polymer ?
#
loop_
_entity_poly.entity_id
_entity_poly.type
_entity_poly.pdbx_seq_one_letter_code
_entity_poly.pdbx_strand_id
1 'polypeptide(L)'
;MYNIVEASKVNVFYGTNHVIKNLSISIQQNSVTAFIGPSGCGKSTFLRLLNRMNDFIPTFRLEGKIFIEGKNIYDKKINVEELRKKVGMVFQKPNPFPKSIYENVVYGLRIQGINDKKLLDETVETSLKKAALWDEVKDN
;
A
#
# COMPACT_ATOMS: atom_id res chain seq x y z
N MET A 1 -18.42 -16.01 -0.67
CA MET A 1 -17.82 -14.75 -1.16
C MET A 1 -16.58 -14.50 -0.33
N TYR A 2 -15.41 -14.31 -0.94
CA TYR A 2 -14.12 -14.23 -0.23
C TYR A 2 -13.71 -12.76 -0.02
N ASN A 3 -13.52 -12.36 1.23
CA ASN A 3 -13.03 -11.04 1.60
C ASN A 3 -11.49 -11.06 1.61
N ILE A 4 -10.87 -10.13 0.87
CA ILE A 4 -9.41 -9.99 0.85
C ILE A 4 -8.90 -9.16 2.04
N VAL A 5 -9.69 -8.17 2.48
CA VAL A 5 -9.39 -7.35 3.67
C VAL A 5 -10.60 -7.36 4.59
N GLU A 6 -10.36 -7.52 5.89
CA GLU A 6 -11.39 -7.43 6.92
C GLU A 6 -10.86 -6.62 8.10
N ALA A 7 -11.55 -5.56 8.47
CA ALA A 7 -11.25 -4.75 9.64
C ALA A 7 -12.41 -4.88 10.63
N SER A 8 -12.09 -5.13 11.90
CA SER A 8 -13.10 -5.34 12.95
C SER A 8 -12.83 -4.46 14.16
N LYS A 9 -13.80 -3.59 14.47
CA LYS A 9 -13.80 -2.68 15.63
C LYS A 9 -12.50 -1.84 15.73
N VAL A 10 -12.03 -1.37 14.58
CA VAL A 10 -10.77 -0.63 14.47
C VAL A 10 -10.89 0.75 15.08
N ASN A 11 -9.99 1.06 16.02
CA ASN A 11 -9.78 2.40 16.55
C ASN A 11 -8.32 2.80 16.34
N VAL A 12 -8.09 4.02 15.85
CA VAL A 12 -6.73 4.54 15.60
C VAL A 12 -6.52 5.87 16.31
N PHE A 13 -5.40 5.95 17.00
CA PHE A 13 -4.97 7.13 17.74
C PHE A 13 -3.58 7.57 17.28
N TYR A 14 -3.36 8.88 17.29
CA TYR A 14 -2.04 9.49 17.26
C TYR A 14 -1.90 10.38 18.49
N GLY A 15 -1.28 9.85 19.54
CA GLY A 15 -1.23 10.48 20.85
C GLY A 15 -2.63 10.54 21.45
N THR A 16 -3.10 11.75 21.78
CA THR A 16 -4.45 11.98 22.30
C THR A 16 -5.52 12.08 21.21
N ASN A 17 -5.14 12.19 19.94
CA ASN A 17 -6.09 12.38 18.84
C ASN A 17 -6.67 11.04 18.37
N HIS A 18 -8.00 10.87 18.48
CA HIS A 18 -8.73 9.67 18.06
C HIS A 18 -9.30 9.85 16.63
N VAL A 19 -8.58 9.32 15.64
CA VAL A 19 -8.81 9.58 14.21
C VAL A 19 -9.80 8.62 13.58
N ILE A 20 -9.69 7.32 13.86
CA ILE A 20 -10.64 6.31 13.39
C ILE A 20 -11.39 5.75 14.59
N LYS A 21 -12.73 5.76 14.52
CA LYS A 21 -13.62 5.41 15.63
C LYS A 21 -14.47 4.21 15.27
N ASN A 22 -14.21 3.07 15.90
CA ASN A 22 -14.96 1.81 15.79
C ASN A 22 -15.30 1.36 14.35
N LEU A 23 -14.31 1.43 13.44
CA LEU A 23 -14.51 1.05 12.05
C LEU A 23 -14.56 -0.47 11.89
N SER A 24 -15.60 -0.98 11.23
CA SER A 24 -15.67 -2.37 10.75
C SER A 24 -16.02 -2.37 9.27
N ILE A 25 -15.21 -3.04 8.45
CA ILE A 25 -15.39 -3.10 6.99
C ILE A 25 -14.81 -4.40 6.44
N SER A 26 -15.43 -4.92 5.40
CA SER A 26 -14.92 -6.02 4.59
C SER A 26 -14.80 -5.58 3.14
N ILE A 27 -13.66 -5.87 2.51
CA ILE A 27 -13.38 -5.60 1.11
C ILE A 27 -13.29 -6.93 0.37
N GLN A 28 -14.05 -7.06 -0.70
CA GLN A 28 -14.09 -8.28 -1.50
C GLN A 28 -12.87 -8.39 -2.40
N GLN A 29 -12.39 -9.62 -2.60
CA GLN A 29 -11.34 -9.89 -3.57
C GLN A 29 -11.81 -9.52 -4.98
N ASN A 30 -10.87 -9.04 -5.81
CA ASN A 30 -11.11 -8.65 -7.21
C ASN A 30 -12.19 -7.57 -7.37
N SER A 31 -12.32 -6.67 -6.38
CA SER A 31 -13.26 -5.55 -6.42
C SER A 31 -12.51 -4.21 -6.41
N VAL A 32 -13.16 -3.20 -6.98
CA VAL A 32 -12.75 -1.79 -6.82
C VAL A 32 -13.58 -1.19 -5.71
N THR A 33 -12.93 -0.78 -4.62
CA THR A 33 -13.58 -0.15 -3.46
C THR A 33 -13.14 1.30 -3.34
N ALA A 34 -14.10 2.23 -3.32
CA ALA A 34 -13.85 3.64 -3.16
C ALA A 34 -14.16 4.10 -1.73
N PHE A 35 -13.24 4.85 -1.11
CA PHE A 35 -13.46 5.53 0.17
C PHE A 35 -13.69 7.02 -0.08
N ILE A 36 -14.91 7.48 0.15
CA ILE A 36 -15.31 8.87 -0.08
C ILE A 36 -15.67 9.52 1.26
N GLY A 37 -15.25 10.77 1.46
CA GLY A 37 -15.59 11.55 2.65
C GLY A 37 -14.78 12.85 2.75
N PRO A 38 -15.11 13.74 3.69
CA PRO A 38 -14.43 15.03 3.87
C PRO A 38 -12.93 14.91 4.13
N SER A 39 -12.19 16.00 3.92
CA SER A 39 -10.78 16.04 4.34
C SER A 39 -10.66 15.77 5.85
N GLY A 40 -9.60 15.06 6.26
CA GLY A 40 -9.37 14.74 7.68
C GLY A 40 -10.22 13.61 8.28
N CYS A 41 -11.16 13.01 7.55
CA CYS A 41 -12.02 11.95 8.09
C CYS A 41 -11.34 10.57 8.28
N GLY A 42 -10.02 10.48 8.10
CA GLY A 42 -9.25 9.25 8.37
C GLY A 42 -9.06 8.30 7.18
N LYS A 43 -9.44 8.65 5.95
CA LYS A 43 -9.23 7.81 4.75
C LYS A 43 -7.79 7.35 4.58
N SER A 44 -6.86 8.31 4.51
CA SER A 44 -5.43 8.03 4.34
C SER A 44 -4.85 7.29 5.54
N THR A 45 -5.38 7.55 6.74
CA THR A 45 -5.03 6.82 7.96
C THR A 45 -5.40 5.34 7.81
N PHE A 46 -6.61 5.03 7.34
CA PHE A 46 -7.07 3.66 7.13
C PHE A 46 -6.24 2.94 6.06
N LEU A 47 -5.97 3.58 4.92
CA LEU A 47 -5.15 2.97 3.86
C LEU A 47 -3.74 2.61 4.36
N ARG A 48 -3.11 3.47 5.17
CA ARG A 48 -1.81 3.19 5.79
C ARG A 48 -1.84 2.04 6.80
N LEU A 49 -3.01 1.67 7.32
CA LEU A 49 -3.10 0.51 8.21
C LEU A 49 -2.88 -0.80 7.44
N LEU A 50 -3.24 -0.86 6.16
CA LEU A 50 -3.23 -2.08 5.36
C LEU A 50 -1.80 -2.53 5.00
N ASN A 51 -0.85 -1.60 4.90
CA ASN A 51 0.57 -1.88 4.66
C ASN A 51 1.47 -1.54 5.86
N ARG A 52 0.87 -1.26 7.02
CA ARG A 52 1.55 -0.94 8.28
C ARG A 52 2.58 0.18 8.15
N MET A 53 2.23 1.25 7.44
CA MET A 53 3.09 2.43 7.39
C MET A 53 3.03 3.28 8.66
N ASN A 54 1.99 3.11 9.47
CA ASN A 54 1.81 3.84 10.71
C ASN A 54 2.78 3.40 11.82
N ASP A 55 3.40 2.22 11.69
CA ASP A 55 4.35 1.66 12.66
C ASP A 55 5.56 2.58 12.90
N PHE A 56 5.90 3.44 11.93
CA PHE A 56 6.99 4.42 12.06
C PHE A 56 6.60 5.69 12.82
N ILE A 57 5.34 5.84 13.24
CA ILE A 57 4.84 7.01 13.95
C ILE A 57 4.81 6.66 15.45
N PRO A 58 5.68 7.26 16.30
CA PRO A 58 5.79 6.87 17.71
C PRO A 58 4.49 6.99 18.52
N THR A 59 3.62 7.92 18.12
CA THR A 59 2.36 8.19 18.79
C THR A 59 1.21 7.31 18.30
N PHE A 60 1.47 6.43 17.31
CA PHE A 60 0.46 5.55 16.74
C PHE A 60 0.03 4.47 17.72
N ARG A 61 -1.29 4.31 17.84
CA ARG A 61 -1.90 3.23 18.59
C ARG A 61 -3.11 2.71 17.84
N LEU A 62 -3.21 1.38 17.76
CA LEU A 62 -4.30 0.66 17.13
C LEU A 62 -5.01 -0.20 18.18
N GLU A 63 -6.34 -0.18 18.16
CA GLU A 63 -7.18 -1.20 18.78
C GLU A 63 -8.06 -1.85 17.71
N GLY A 64 -8.50 -3.08 17.96
CA GLY A 64 -9.23 -3.89 16.98
C GLY A 64 -8.31 -4.80 16.19
N LYS A 65 -8.82 -5.38 15.10
CA LYS A 65 -8.08 -6.34 14.26
C LYS A 65 -8.24 -6.01 12.79
N ILE A 66 -7.17 -6.21 12.02
CA ILE A 66 -7.19 -6.10 10.57
C ILE A 66 -6.59 -7.38 9.99
N PHE A 67 -7.34 -8.00 9.09
CA PHE A 67 -6.99 -9.23 8.42
C PHE A 67 -6.79 -8.94 6.94
N ILE A 68 -5.75 -9.54 6.36
CA ILE A 68 -5.55 -9.63 4.92
C ILE A 68 -5.34 -11.10 4.59
N GLU A 69 -6.09 -11.62 3.63
CA GLU A 69 -6.13 -13.05 3.31
C GLU A 69 -6.39 -13.94 4.56
N GLY A 70 -7.27 -13.47 5.46
CA GLY A 70 -7.59 -14.16 6.72
C GLY A 70 -6.50 -14.11 7.80
N LYS A 71 -5.35 -13.46 7.55
CA LYS A 71 -4.25 -13.34 8.52
C LYS A 71 -4.27 -11.97 9.19
N ASN A 72 -4.24 -11.93 10.53
CA ASN A 72 -4.17 -10.68 11.27
C ASN A 72 -2.80 -10.01 11.02
N ILE A 73 -2.79 -8.88 10.30
CA ILE A 73 -1.55 -8.24 9.86
C ILE A 73 -0.81 -7.50 10.98
N TYR A 74 -1.45 -7.29 12.14
CA TYR A 74 -0.85 -6.67 13.33
C TYR A 74 -0.38 -7.69 14.38
N ASP A 75 -0.40 -8.99 14.06
CA ASP A 75 0.23 -10.00 14.92
C ASP A 75 1.76 -9.80 14.96
N LYS A 76 2.38 -10.10 16.10
CA LYS A 76 3.84 -9.97 16.32
C LYS A 76 4.67 -10.83 15.37
N LYS A 77 4.08 -11.91 14.85
CA LYS A 77 4.73 -12.84 13.92
C LYS A 77 4.71 -12.38 12.46
N ILE A 78 4.01 -11.29 12.13
CA ILE A 78 3.91 -10.82 10.75
C ILE A 78 5.23 -10.19 10.32
N ASN A 79 5.78 -10.71 9.22
CA ASN A 79 6.84 -10.02 8.49
C ASN A 79 6.22 -8.88 7.67
N VAL A 80 6.53 -7.65 8.06
CA VAL A 80 5.99 -6.43 7.43
C VAL A 80 6.52 -6.25 6.00
N GLU A 81 7.73 -6.71 5.70
CA GLU A 81 8.30 -6.63 4.36
C GLU A 81 7.52 -7.52 3.39
N GLU A 82 7.20 -8.75 3.79
CA GLU A 82 6.35 -9.66 3.01
C GLU A 82 4.93 -9.11 2.82
N LEU A 83 4.37 -8.48 3.85
CA LEU A 83 3.08 -7.81 3.74
C LEU A 83 3.11 -6.71 2.67
N ARG A 84 4.16 -5.88 2.65
CA ARG A 84 4.31 -4.77 1.70
C ARG A 84 4.57 -5.22 0.27
N LYS A 85 5.10 -6.43 0.06
CA LYS A 85 5.15 -7.05 -1.28
C LYS A 85 3.76 -7.37 -1.82
N LYS A 86 2.79 -7.67 -0.95
CA LYS A 86 1.39 -7.97 -1.32
C LYS A 86 0.50 -6.73 -1.37
N VAL A 87 0.77 -5.74 -0.52
CA VAL A 87 -0.06 -4.53 -0.41
C VAL A 87 0.72 -3.31 -0.92
N GLY A 88 0.60 -3.06 -2.23
CA GLY A 88 1.14 -1.87 -2.86
C GLY A 88 0.40 -0.59 -2.44
N MET A 89 1.12 0.54 -2.41
CA MET A 89 0.54 1.84 -2.10
C MET A 89 1.15 2.91 -3.00
N VAL A 90 0.27 3.73 -3.61
CA VAL A 90 0.66 4.94 -4.34
C VAL A 90 0.32 6.14 -3.47
N PHE A 91 1.29 7.01 -3.24
CA PHE A 91 1.11 8.20 -2.40
C PHE A 91 0.51 9.35 -3.19
N GLN A 92 -0.26 10.21 -2.51
CA GLN A 92 -0.84 11.42 -3.10
C GLN A 92 0.25 12.36 -3.65
N LYS A 93 1.37 12.49 -2.96
CA LYS A 93 2.55 13.19 -3.46
C LYS A 93 3.53 12.16 -4.03
N PRO A 94 3.98 12.30 -5.29
CA PRO A 94 4.98 11.41 -5.85
C PRO A 94 6.29 11.53 -5.06
N ASN A 95 6.97 10.41 -4.85
CA ASN A 95 8.25 10.35 -4.15
C ASN A 95 9.24 9.46 -4.92
N PRO A 96 9.63 9.84 -6.15
CA PRO A 96 10.60 9.08 -6.93
C PRO A 96 11.98 9.14 -6.27
N PHE A 97 12.77 8.09 -6.48
CA PHE A 97 14.18 8.09 -6.12
C PHE A 97 14.96 9.02 -7.07
N PRO A 98 16.08 9.60 -6.62
CA PRO A 98 17.00 10.39 -7.46
C PRO A 98 17.76 9.46 -8.43
N LYS A 99 17.01 8.85 -9.35
CA LYS A 99 17.42 7.83 -10.32
C LYS A 99 16.63 8.04 -11.62
N SER A 100 17.00 7.34 -12.70
CA SER A 100 16.24 7.38 -13.95
C SER A 100 14.81 6.83 -13.78
N ILE A 101 13.95 7.09 -14.77
CA ILE A 101 12.60 6.55 -14.82
C ILE A 101 12.63 5.02 -14.81
N TYR A 102 13.50 4.43 -15.65
CA TYR A 102 13.73 2.99 -15.68
C TYR A 102 14.02 2.43 -14.28
N GLU A 103 15.01 3.00 -13.59
CA GLU A 103 15.45 2.53 -12.28
C GLU A 103 14.37 2.73 -11.20
N ASN A 104 13.53 3.75 -11.31
CA ASN A 104 12.37 3.91 -10.44
C ASN A 104 11.31 2.81 -10.65
N VAL A 105 11.04 2.43 -11.90
CA VAL A 105 10.04 1.40 -12.24
C VAL A 105 10.50 0.02 -11.81
N VAL A 106 11.77 -0.34 -12.05
CA VAL A 106 12.29 -1.69 -11.72
C VAL A 106 12.74 -1.84 -10.27
N TYR A 107 12.80 -0.76 -9.50
CA TYR A 107 13.37 -0.75 -8.16
C TYR A 107 12.82 -1.88 -7.26
N GLY A 108 11.50 -2.06 -7.25
CA GLY A 108 10.84 -3.11 -6.47
C GLY A 108 11.25 -4.52 -6.87
N LEU A 109 11.43 -4.78 -8.17
CA LEU A 109 11.88 -6.08 -8.69
C LEU A 109 13.33 -6.36 -8.28
N ARG A 110 14.22 -5.36 -8.39
CA ARG A 110 15.62 -5.51 -7.98
C ARG A 110 15.76 -5.82 -6.49
N ILE A 111 14.97 -5.18 -5.62
CA ILE A 111 14.94 -5.49 -4.19
C ILE A 111 14.52 -6.94 -3.93
N GLN A 112 13.67 -7.50 -4.79
CA GLN A 112 13.26 -8.89 -4.72
C GLN A 112 14.29 -9.86 -5.33
N GLY A 113 15.44 -9.36 -5.77
CA GLY A 113 16.51 -10.15 -6.39
C GLY A 113 16.32 -10.43 -7.88
N ILE A 114 15.29 -9.85 -8.52
CA ILE A 114 15.02 -10.04 -9.93
C ILE A 114 15.93 -9.11 -10.75
N ASN A 115 16.85 -9.72 -11.50
CA ASN A 115 17.84 -9.01 -12.31
C ASN A 115 17.86 -9.45 -13.78
N ASP A 116 16.91 -10.31 -14.18
CA ASP A 116 16.77 -10.72 -15.58
C ASP A 116 16.43 -9.50 -16.45
N LYS A 117 17.39 -9.10 -17.30
CA LYS A 117 17.27 -7.86 -18.09
C LYS A 117 16.03 -7.85 -18.97
N LYS A 118 15.70 -8.99 -19.61
CA LYS A 118 14.57 -9.07 -20.52
C LYS A 118 13.25 -8.82 -19.76
N LEU A 119 13.08 -9.46 -18.60
CA LEU A 119 11.93 -9.26 -17.74
C LEU A 119 11.82 -7.82 -17.23
N LEU A 120 12.96 -7.21 -16.86
CA LEU A 120 12.99 -5.83 -16.40
C LEU A 120 12.55 -4.86 -17.51
N ASP A 121 13.11 -5.01 -18.72
CA ASP A 121 12.79 -4.17 -19.88
C ASP A 121 11.30 -4.30 -20.27
N GLU A 122 10.78 -5.53 -20.35
CA GLU A 122 9.36 -5.80 -20.59
C GLU A 122 8.45 -5.17 -19.53
N THR A 123 8.86 -5.22 -18.25
CA THR A 123 8.09 -4.62 -17.15
C THR A 123 8.07 -3.10 -17.25
N VAL A 124 9.18 -2.46 -17.60
CA VAL A 124 9.27 -1.01 -17.77
C VAL A 124 8.34 -0.55 -18.88
N GLU A 125 8.48 -1.13 -20.08
CA GLU A 125 7.65 -0.78 -21.23
C GLU A 125 6.16 -0.97 -20.93
N THR A 126 5.79 -2.12 -20.36
CA THR A 126 4.40 -2.44 -20.04
C THR A 126 3.83 -1.47 -19.00
N SER A 127 4.58 -1.15 -17.96
CA SER A 127 4.13 -0.26 -16.89
C SER A 127 3.95 1.18 -17.39
N LEU A 128 4.90 1.67 -18.18
CA LEU A 128 4.84 3.02 -18.75
C LEU A 128 3.73 3.16 -19.79
N LYS A 129 3.46 2.13 -20.61
CA LYS A 129 2.31 2.13 -21.53
C LYS A 129 0.98 2.15 -20.76
N LYS A 130 0.83 1.36 -19.70
CA LYS A 130 -0.38 1.36 -18.86
C LYS A 130 -0.60 2.69 -18.13
N ALA A 131 0.48 3.40 -17.82
CA ALA A 131 0.44 4.74 -17.25
C ALA A 131 0.30 5.86 -18.30
N ALA A 132 0.24 5.54 -19.59
CA ALA A 132 0.23 6.49 -20.71
C ALA A 132 1.45 7.44 -20.75
N LEU A 133 2.62 6.97 -20.27
CA LEU A 133 3.86 7.76 -20.21
C LEU A 133 4.92 7.32 -21.23
N TRP A 134 4.76 6.15 -21.86
CA TRP A 134 5.80 5.53 -22.68
C TRP A 134 6.35 6.45 -23.78
N ASP A 135 5.48 7.06 -24.58
CA ASP A 135 5.92 7.88 -25.72
C ASP A 135 6.61 9.18 -25.31
N GLU A 136 6.41 9.65 -24.07
CA GLU A 136 7.07 10.85 -23.55
C GLU A 136 8.48 10.56 -23.02
N VAL A 137 8.76 9.32 -22.63
CA VAL A 137 9.95 8.99 -21.82
C VAL A 137 10.85 7.93 -22.42
N LYS A 138 10.43 7.22 -23.46
CA LYS A 138 11.20 6.10 -24.05
C LYS A 138 12.59 6.47 -24.58
N ASP A 139 12.80 7.74 -24.94
CA ASP A 139 14.04 8.25 -25.52
C ASP A 139 14.94 8.97 -24.48
N ASN A 140 14.53 8.99 -23.20
CA ASN A 140 15.26 9.59 -22.06
C ASN A 140 15.89 8.52 -21.15
#